data_AF-A0A3P7R2Q9-F1
#
_entry.id   AF-A0A3P7R2Q9-F1
#
_cell.length_a   1.000
_cell.length_b   1.000
_cell.length_c   1.000
_cell.angle_alpha   90.00
_cell.angle_beta   90.00
_cell.angle_gamma   90.00
#
_symmetry.space_group_name_H-M   'P 1'
#
loop_
_entity.id
_entity.type
_entity.pdbx_description
1 polymer ?
#
loop_
_entity_poly.entity_id
_entity_poly.type
_entity_poly.pdbx_seq_one_letter_code
_entity_poly.pdbx_strand_id
1 'polypeptide(L)'
;MRYPSHSIPVEGMIDHVNLLKKDNSRLMASEFESIDPGGQFTWEVSSRPENRSKNRYANVVAYDHSRIVLQKIDGISDSDYINANYLDGYHRKNMYIATQGPLPNTIADFWRMVWEQRSSIIVAMTRLEERTRIKCEQYWPAV
;
A
#
# COMPACT_ATOMS: atom_id res chain seq x y z
N MET A 1 -15.72 -21.63 9.52
CA MET A 1 -16.89 -20.74 9.64
C MET A 1 -16.41 -19.33 9.31
N ARG A 2 -16.93 -18.69 8.25
CA ARG A 2 -16.68 -17.25 8.02
C ARG A 2 -17.42 -16.49 9.12
N TYR A 3 -16.72 -15.71 9.94
CA TYR A 3 -17.39 -14.76 10.83
C TYR A 3 -18.00 -13.67 9.94
N PRO A 4 -19.33 -13.45 9.97
CA PRO A 4 -19.92 -12.37 9.21
C PRO A 4 -19.51 -11.04 9.86
N SER A 5 -18.55 -10.34 9.24
CA SER A 5 -18.23 -8.97 9.62
C SER A 5 -19.42 -8.08 9.26
N HIS A 6 -20.17 -7.71 10.28
CA HIS A 6 -21.28 -6.77 10.19
C HIS A 6 -20.78 -5.40 10.66
N SER A 7 -21.43 -4.33 10.20
CA SER A 7 -21.17 -3.00 10.73
C SER A 7 -21.43 -2.97 12.24
N ILE A 8 -20.49 -2.40 13.00
CA ILE A 8 -20.62 -2.23 14.45
C ILE A 8 -21.14 -0.81 14.71
N PRO A 9 -22.28 -0.63 15.40
CA PRO A 9 -22.73 0.69 15.84
C PRO A 9 -21.70 1.35 16.75
N VAL A 10 -21.55 2.68 16.67
CA VAL A 10 -20.54 3.42 17.43
C VAL A 10 -20.72 3.21 18.93
N GLU A 11 -21.97 3.14 19.39
CA GLU A 11 -22.34 2.91 20.78
C GLU A 11 -21.84 1.56 21.31
N GLY A 12 -21.70 0.55 20.43
CA GLY A 12 -21.24 -0.80 20.77
C GLY A 12 -19.75 -1.06 20.56
N MET A 13 -19.00 -0.08 20.04
CA MET A 13 -17.62 -0.29 19.60
C MET A 13 -16.68 -0.69 20.76
N ILE A 14 -16.82 -0.06 21.92
CA ILE A 14 -15.97 -0.35 23.09
C ILE A 14 -16.17 -1.79 23.56
N ASP A 15 -17.43 -2.22 23.71
CA ASP A 15 -17.76 -3.57 24.15
C ASP A 15 -17.32 -4.62 23.15
N HIS A 16 -17.49 -4.34 21.86
CA HIS A 16 -17.02 -5.21 20.78
C HIS A 16 -15.49 -5.39 20.82
N VAL A 17 -14.71 -4.31 20.92
CA VAL A 17 -13.24 -4.40 21.02
C VAL A 17 -12.79 -5.14 22.28
N ASN A 18 -13.47 -4.90 23.41
CA ASN A 18 -13.19 -5.61 24.66
C ASN A 18 -13.45 -7.12 24.51
N LEU A 19 -14.54 -7.51 23.84
CA LEU A 19 -14.83 -8.89 23.51
C LEU A 19 -13.72 -9.50 22.63
N LEU A 20 -13.30 -8.80 21.57
CA LEU A 20 -12.26 -9.28 20.66
C LEU A 20 -10.92 -9.53 21.36
N LYS A 21 -10.59 -8.75 22.40
CA LYS A 21 -9.33 -8.85 23.17
C LYS A 21 -9.34 -9.92 24.26
N LYS A 22 -10.51 -10.44 24.67
CA LYS A 22 -10.59 -11.52 25.67
C LYS A 22 -9.83 -12.76 25.20
N ASP A 23 -9.50 -13.63 26.15
CA ASP A 23 -8.84 -14.92 25.91
C ASP A 23 -7.59 -14.78 25.01
N ASN A 24 -6.72 -13.82 25.35
CA ASN A 24 -5.52 -13.50 24.60
C ASN A 24 -5.78 -13.14 23.13
N SER A 25 -6.83 -12.34 22.89
CA SER A 25 -7.25 -11.87 21.57
C SER A 25 -7.59 -12.98 20.56
N ARG A 26 -8.03 -14.15 21.04
CA ARG A 26 -8.37 -15.30 20.17
C ARG A 26 -9.43 -14.96 19.12
N LEU A 27 -10.45 -14.19 19.49
CA LEU A 27 -11.50 -13.77 18.56
C LEU A 27 -10.97 -12.78 17.53
N MET A 28 -10.17 -11.80 17.96
CA MET A 28 -9.51 -10.86 17.04
C MET A 28 -8.63 -11.59 16.02
N ALA A 29 -7.84 -12.57 16.45
CA ALA A 29 -7.00 -13.37 15.56
C ALA A 29 -7.85 -14.16 14.56
N SER A 30 -8.89 -14.86 15.05
CA SER A 30 -9.79 -15.63 14.17
C SER A 30 -10.52 -14.75 13.15
N GLU A 31 -10.93 -13.54 13.54
CA GLU A 31 -11.59 -12.60 12.64
C GLU A 31 -10.59 -12.06 11.59
N PHE A 32 -9.41 -11.64 12.03
CA PHE A 32 -8.34 -11.17 11.15
C PHE A 32 -7.89 -12.22 10.13
N GLU A 33 -7.68 -13.46 10.56
CA GLU A 33 -7.31 -14.58 9.67
C GLU A 33 -8.43 -14.95 8.69
N SER A 34 -9.67 -14.56 8.97
CA SER A 34 -10.81 -14.80 8.08
C SER A 34 -10.96 -13.76 6.97
N ILE A 35 -10.14 -12.70 6.98
CA ILE A 35 -10.14 -11.67 5.93
C ILE A 35 -9.72 -12.31 4.60
N ASP A 36 -10.69 -12.51 3.72
CA ASP A 36 -10.53 -13.05 2.39
C ASP A 36 -11.23 -12.10 1.40
N PRO A 37 -10.47 -11.30 0.62
CA PRO A 37 -11.06 -10.42 -0.39
C PRO A 37 -11.79 -11.21 -1.48
N GLY A 38 -11.55 -12.52 -1.59
CA GLY A 38 -12.00 -13.34 -2.69
C GLY A 38 -11.28 -12.98 -4.01
N GLY A 39 -11.43 -13.85 -5.00
CA GLY A 39 -10.89 -13.64 -6.34
C GLY A 39 -9.43 -14.02 -6.51
N GLN A 40 -8.95 -13.84 -7.74
CA GLN A 40 -7.56 -14.04 -8.12
C GLN A 40 -6.99 -12.70 -8.58
N PHE A 41 -5.76 -12.40 -8.17
CA PHE A 41 -5.07 -11.17 -8.53
C PHE A 41 -3.78 -11.49 -9.27
N THR A 42 -3.41 -10.64 -10.21
CA THR A 42 -2.14 -10.71 -10.94
C THR A 42 -1.23 -9.57 -10.50
N TRP A 43 0.07 -9.77 -10.66
CA TRP A 43 1.14 -8.80 -10.37
C TRP A 43 2.27 -8.96 -11.41
N GLU A 44 1.87 -9.19 -12.65
CA GLU A 44 2.77 -9.49 -13.75
C GLU A 44 3.71 -8.33 -14.03
N VAL A 45 3.19 -7.09 -13.99
CA VAL A 45 4.00 -5.89 -14.26
C VAL A 45 5.05 -5.70 -13.17
N SER A 46 4.71 -5.92 -11.89
CA SER A 46 5.66 -5.90 -10.78
C SER A 46 6.76 -6.96 -10.90
N SER A 47 6.49 -8.06 -11.60
CA SER A 47 7.40 -9.22 -11.70
C SER A 47 8.34 -9.16 -12.91
N ARG A 48 8.12 -8.23 -13.84
CA ARG A 48 8.99 -8.02 -15.02
C ARG A 48 10.43 -7.76 -14.58
N PRO A 49 11.44 -8.34 -15.26
CA PRO A 49 12.85 -8.15 -14.91
C PRO A 49 13.25 -6.67 -14.70
N GLU A 50 12.72 -5.78 -15.54
CA GLU A 50 12.94 -4.34 -15.55
C GLU A 50 12.40 -3.63 -14.30
N ASN A 51 11.37 -4.20 -13.66
CA ASN A 51 10.65 -3.61 -12.53
C ASN A 51 11.03 -4.21 -11.18
N ARG A 52 11.69 -5.37 -11.13
CA ARG A 52 12.07 -6.03 -9.87
C ARG A 52 12.91 -5.13 -8.97
N SER A 53 13.86 -4.38 -9.55
CA SER A 53 14.72 -3.44 -8.82
C SER A 53 14.00 -2.19 -8.32
N LYS A 54 12.75 -1.97 -8.75
CA LYS A 54 11.90 -0.86 -8.29
C LYS A 54 11.04 -1.26 -7.08
N ASN A 55 11.06 -2.53 -6.66
CA ASN A 55 10.35 -3.03 -5.48
C ASN A 55 11.28 -3.08 -4.26
N ARG A 56 10.94 -2.38 -3.18
CA ARG A 56 11.73 -2.40 -1.93
C ARG A 56 11.78 -3.79 -1.30
N TYR A 57 10.67 -4.52 -1.40
CA TYR A 57 10.57 -5.89 -0.94
C TYR A 57 9.98 -6.75 -2.06
N ALA A 58 10.67 -7.84 -2.42
CA ALA A 58 10.23 -8.71 -3.52
C ALA A 58 8.88 -9.40 -3.25
N ASN A 59 8.51 -9.57 -1.98
CA ASN A 59 7.24 -10.14 -1.54
C ASN A 59 6.13 -9.08 -1.35
N VAL A 60 6.38 -7.81 -1.65
CA VAL A 60 5.39 -6.74 -1.62
C VAL A 60 5.31 -6.12 -3.02
N VAL A 61 4.26 -6.49 -3.75
CA VAL A 61 4.06 -6.16 -5.16
C VAL A 61 2.78 -5.36 -5.34
N ALA A 62 2.67 -4.66 -6.48
CA ALA A 62 1.46 -3.95 -6.84
C ALA A 62 0.57 -4.84 -7.72
N TYR A 63 -0.71 -4.97 -7.35
CA TYR A 63 -1.66 -5.71 -8.19
C TYR A 63 -1.98 -4.96 -9.49
N ASP A 64 -2.02 -5.67 -10.62
CA ASP A 64 -2.10 -5.04 -11.94
C ASP A 64 -3.40 -4.23 -12.13
N HIS A 65 -4.52 -4.68 -11.57
CA HIS A 65 -5.84 -4.07 -11.76
C HIS A 65 -6.01 -2.73 -11.05
N SER A 66 -5.21 -2.44 -10.01
CA SER A 66 -5.33 -1.23 -9.19
C SER A 66 -4.03 -0.44 -9.11
N ARG A 67 -2.97 -0.86 -9.81
CA ARG A 67 -1.67 -0.17 -9.78
C ARG A 67 -1.80 1.24 -10.33
N ILE A 68 -0.92 2.12 -9.87
CA ILE A 68 -0.70 3.39 -10.55
C ILE A 68 0.07 3.12 -11.85
N VAL A 69 -0.40 3.71 -12.94
CA VAL A 69 0.26 3.68 -14.25
C VAL A 69 0.78 5.07 -14.54
N LEU A 70 2.10 5.24 -14.54
CA LEU A 70 2.70 6.52 -14.89
C LEU A 70 2.67 6.72 -16.41
N GLN A 71 2.73 7.97 -16.87
CA GLN A 71 2.88 8.24 -18.29
C GLN A 71 4.16 7.57 -18.82
N LYS A 72 4.06 6.89 -19.97
CA LYS A 72 5.23 6.24 -20.58
C LYS A 72 6.21 7.30 -21.07
N ILE A 73 7.50 7.01 -20.88
CA ILE A 73 8.61 7.78 -21.43
C ILE A 73 9.13 7.03 -22.65
N ASP A 74 9.15 7.69 -23.80
CA ASP A 74 9.60 7.10 -25.05
C ASP A 74 11.04 6.59 -24.94
N GLY A 75 11.27 5.37 -25.43
CA GLY A 75 12.58 4.71 -25.38
C GLY A 75 12.96 4.09 -24.02
N ILE A 76 12.15 4.26 -22.96
CA ILE A 76 12.40 3.66 -21.64
C ILE A 76 11.37 2.56 -21.35
N SER A 77 11.83 1.31 -21.38
CA SER A 77 10.99 0.14 -21.07
C SER A 77 10.44 0.22 -19.65
N ASP A 78 9.16 -0.14 -19.50
CA ASP A 78 8.42 -0.16 -18.23
C ASP A 78 8.56 1.14 -17.39
N SER A 79 8.70 2.27 -18.07
CA SER A 79 8.66 3.60 -17.46
C SER A 79 7.29 3.95 -16.87
N ASP A 80 6.25 3.16 -17.13
CA ASP A 80 4.93 3.32 -16.54
C ASP A 80 4.77 2.66 -15.16
N TYR A 81 5.80 1.96 -14.67
CA TYR A 81 5.73 1.21 -13.42
C TYR A 81 6.26 1.98 -12.21
N ILE A 82 5.45 2.00 -11.16
CA ILE A 82 5.80 2.31 -9.77
C ILE A 82 5.07 1.32 -8.86
N ASN A 83 5.70 0.91 -7.75
CA ASN A 83 5.06 0.02 -6.76
C ASN A 83 4.08 0.82 -5.89
N ALA A 84 2.88 1.03 -6.44
CA ALA A 84 1.79 1.76 -5.81
C ALA A 84 0.44 1.27 -6.33
N ASN A 85 -0.59 1.30 -5.48
CA ASN A 85 -1.97 0.98 -5.82
C ASN A 85 -2.93 2.06 -5.33
N TYR A 86 -4.00 2.28 -6.09
CA TYR A 86 -5.15 3.02 -5.59
C TYR A 86 -5.86 2.22 -4.49
N LEU A 87 -6.28 2.92 -3.44
CA LEU A 87 -7.17 2.39 -2.41
C LEU A 87 -8.44 3.21 -2.35
N ASP A 88 -9.55 2.52 -2.15
CA ASP A 88 -10.84 3.15 -1.88
C ASP A 88 -10.89 3.70 -0.45
N GLY A 89 -11.59 4.81 -0.29
CA GLY A 89 -12.03 5.31 1.01
C GLY A 89 -13.52 5.06 1.22
N TYR A 90 -14.05 5.54 2.34
CA TYR A 90 -15.49 5.46 2.62
C TYR A 90 -16.28 6.28 1.59
N HIS A 91 -17.08 5.58 0.76
CA HIS A 91 -17.87 6.15 -0.35
C HIS A 91 -17.06 6.93 -1.40
N ARG A 92 -15.75 6.69 -1.50
CA ARG A 92 -14.90 7.34 -2.51
C ARG A 92 -13.94 6.34 -3.13
N LYS A 93 -14.08 6.11 -4.43
CA LYS A 93 -13.14 5.29 -5.20
C LYS A 93 -11.80 6.00 -5.36
N ASN A 94 -10.71 5.25 -5.34
CA ASN A 94 -9.35 5.75 -5.57
C ASN A 94 -8.99 6.97 -4.69
N MET A 95 -9.45 6.98 -3.44
CA MET A 95 -9.27 8.11 -2.53
C MET A 95 -7.83 8.26 -2.06
N TYR A 96 -7.09 7.15 -1.98
CA TYR A 96 -5.73 7.12 -1.51
C TYR A 96 -4.82 6.39 -2.50
N ILE A 97 -3.52 6.66 -2.40
CA ILE A 97 -2.48 5.86 -3.03
C ILE A 97 -1.66 5.23 -1.91
N ALA A 98 -1.63 3.91 -1.85
CA ALA A 98 -0.67 3.19 -1.04
C ALA A 98 0.56 2.89 -1.90
N THR A 99 1.73 3.31 -1.43
CA THR A 99 3.00 3.13 -2.12
C THR A 99 4.09 2.78 -1.11
N GLN A 100 5.12 2.07 -1.56
CA GLN A 100 6.32 1.86 -0.75
C GLN A 100 7.05 3.19 -0.44
N GLY A 101 7.88 3.19 0.60
CA GLY A 101 8.90 4.22 0.76
C GLY A 101 9.87 4.21 -0.43
N PRO A 102 10.07 5.31 -1.18
CA PRO A 102 10.89 5.33 -2.39
C PRO A 102 12.29 4.80 -2.16
N LEU A 103 12.80 4.03 -3.13
CA LEU A 103 14.21 3.62 -3.26
C LEU A 103 15.02 4.70 -3.99
N PRO A 104 16.36 4.70 -3.91
CA PRO A 104 17.18 5.73 -4.58
C PRO A 104 16.88 5.84 -6.09
N ASN A 105 16.71 4.70 -6.77
CA ASN A 105 16.38 4.62 -8.19
C ASN A 105 14.91 4.89 -8.55
N THR A 106 14.05 5.21 -7.57
CA THR A 106 12.60 5.44 -7.77
C THR A 106 12.11 6.77 -7.19
N ILE A 107 12.99 7.61 -6.63
CA ILE A 107 12.61 8.95 -6.12
C ILE A 107 12.00 9.80 -7.23
N ALA A 108 12.56 9.76 -8.44
CA ALA A 108 12.02 10.48 -9.59
C ALA A 108 10.62 9.97 -9.98
N ASP A 109 10.42 8.65 -10.04
CA ASP A 109 9.12 8.06 -10.32
C ASP A 109 8.09 8.40 -9.24
N PHE A 110 8.50 8.46 -7.97
CA PHE A 110 7.63 8.88 -6.88
C PHE A 110 7.15 10.32 -7.03
N TRP A 111 8.05 11.28 -7.32
CA TRP A 111 7.64 12.67 -7.54
C TRP A 111 6.82 12.84 -8.81
N ARG A 112 7.14 12.09 -9.86
CA ARG A 112 6.35 12.06 -11.09
C ARG A 112 4.95 11.53 -10.82
N MET A 113 4.80 10.48 -10.02
CA MET A 113 3.50 10.00 -9.54
C MET A 113 2.73 11.10 -8.80
N VAL A 114 3.37 11.78 -7.83
CA VAL A 114 2.74 12.87 -7.06
C VAL A 114 2.23 13.97 -8.00
N TRP A 115 3.06 14.36 -8.99
CA TRP A 115 2.71 15.38 -9.98
C TRP A 115 1.56 14.94 -10.90
N GLU A 116 1.70 13.79 -11.56
CA GLU A 116 0.71 13.26 -12.52
C GLU A 116 -0.65 13.01 -11.84
N GLN A 117 -0.65 12.56 -10.59
CA GLN A 117 -1.86 12.31 -9.80
C GLN A 117 -2.40 13.56 -9.08
N ARG A 118 -1.73 14.70 -9.21
CA ARG A 118 -2.09 15.97 -8.56
C ARG A 118 -2.24 15.84 -7.05
N SER A 119 -1.44 14.96 -6.44
CA SER A 119 -1.44 14.72 -5.01
C SER A 119 -0.90 15.93 -4.28
N SER A 120 -1.69 16.49 -3.37
CA SER A 120 -1.31 17.68 -2.59
C SER A 120 -0.81 17.35 -1.17
N ILE A 121 -0.99 16.10 -0.72
CA ILE A 121 -0.65 15.64 0.62
C ILE A 121 0.11 14.31 0.50
N ILE A 122 1.27 14.25 1.16
CA ILE A 122 2.05 13.03 1.35
C ILE A 122 2.06 12.71 2.84
N VAL A 123 1.61 11.52 3.22
CA VAL A 123 1.62 11.05 4.61
C VAL A 123 2.69 9.96 4.76
N ALA A 124 3.81 10.31 5.38
CA ALA A 124 4.89 9.36 5.67
C ALA A 124 4.68 8.69 7.03
N MET A 125 4.48 7.38 7.03
CA MET A 125 4.15 6.59 8.24
C MET A 125 5.39 5.96 8.93
N THR A 126 6.61 6.31 8.50
CA THR A 126 7.86 5.74 9.04
C THR A 126 8.96 6.79 9.07
N ARG A 127 9.98 6.56 9.91
CA ARG A 127 11.24 7.31 9.86
C ARG A 127 12.09 6.82 8.69
N LEU A 128 13.13 7.58 8.32
CA LEU A 128 14.10 7.11 7.32
C LEU A 128 14.80 5.83 7.78
N GLU A 129 15.14 5.75 9.07
CA GLU A 129 15.84 4.63 9.68
C GLU A 129 15.19 4.22 11.01
N GLU A 130 15.05 2.92 11.23
CA GLU A 130 14.55 2.33 12.46
C GLU A 130 15.44 1.16 12.88
N ARG A 131 15.97 1.19 14.10
CA ARG A 131 16.86 0.14 14.64
C ARG A 131 17.95 -0.26 13.63
N THR A 132 18.66 0.75 13.11
CA THR A 132 19.74 0.63 12.12
C THR A 132 19.36 0.13 10.72
N ARG A 133 18.06 -0.04 10.44
CA ARG A 133 17.58 -0.44 9.12
C ARG A 133 16.92 0.74 8.42
N ILE A 134 17.40 1.03 7.22
CA ILE A 134 16.76 2.00 6.32
C ILE A 134 15.37 1.47 5.93
N LYS A 135 14.35 2.28 6.19
CA LYS A 135 12.94 2.01 5.87
C LYS A 135 12.49 2.79 4.64
N CYS A 136 13.02 3.98 4.46
CA CYS A 136 12.68 4.88 3.37
C CYS A 136 13.89 5.76 3.04
N GLU A 137 14.08 6.06 1.77
CA GLU A 137 15.05 7.11 1.39
C GLU A 137 14.48 8.49 1.69
N GLN A 138 15.37 9.46 1.90
CA GLN A 138 14.99 10.85 1.94
C GLN A 138 14.66 11.32 0.52
N TYR A 139 13.38 11.43 0.21
CA TYR A 139 12.90 11.86 -1.11
C TYR A 139 12.66 13.37 -1.19
N TRP A 140 13.01 14.14 -0.17
CA TRP A 140 12.89 15.61 -0.14
C TRP A 140 14.27 16.26 0.06
N PRO A 141 14.43 17.56 -0.27
CA PRO A 141 15.70 18.25 -0.11
C PRO A 141 16.23 18.17 1.33
N ALA A 142 17.52 17.87 1.49
CA ALA A 142 18.21 18.10 2.75
C ALA A 142 18.34 19.62 2.91
N VAL A 143 17.71 20.16 3.95
CA VAL A 143 17.83 21.57 4.32
C VAL A 143 19.24 21.87 4.78
#